data_AF-A0A7M3XQN4-F1
#
_entry.id   AF-A0A7M3XQN4-F1
#
_cell.length_a   1.000
_cell.length_b   1.000
_cell.length_c   1.000
_cell.angle_alpha   90.00
_cell.angle_beta   90.00
_cell.angle_gamma   90.00
#
_symmetry.space_group_name_H-M   'P 1'
#
loop_
_entity.id
_entity.type
_entity.pdbx_description
1 polymer ?
#
loop_
_entity_poly.entity_id
_entity_poly.type
_entity_poly.pdbx_seq_one_letter_code
_entity_poly.pdbx_strand_id
1 'polypeptide(L)'
;MRKTAVVLFATLFIACSVPINASAGPGDDIPTNAQGTGVHNTLVDLLVKADLVTTLQGAGPFTVFAPTDQAFTDAGIDPANFNTQAEIDVLTDILLYHVVSGDVTSSDLSDGMSAAAVNNDPLLFSVNGADVKVNDASVTTADVTSSNGVIHVVDQVLLPPVDVYVSEGTFSAPHYQFYSDDAGNTPLTEIDISRSHKFHRLGESMSHAFYLGDNGYEAQSSAELTIIGDGSPTAGIVGSETFTVFFNDGFTIDDTLTYFCTQHSSMSATFTLTEP
;
A
#
# COMPACT_ATOMS: atom_id res chain seq x y z
N MET A 1 -42.04 -73.52 19.41
CA MET A 1 -41.87 -72.35 18.52
C MET A 1 -41.16 -71.26 19.31
N ARG A 2 -39.84 -71.11 19.14
CA ARG A 2 -38.99 -70.16 19.88
C ARG A 2 -38.93 -68.83 19.11
N LYS A 3 -39.27 -67.72 19.76
CA LYS A 3 -39.15 -66.36 19.23
C LYS A 3 -37.71 -65.86 19.41
N THR A 4 -37.03 -65.53 18.33
CA THR A 4 -35.71 -64.88 18.33
C THR A 4 -35.92 -63.37 18.27
N ALA A 5 -35.46 -62.65 19.29
CA ALA A 5 -35.37 -61.19 19.29
C ALA A 5 -34.01 -60.78 18.71
N VAL A 6 -34.02 -59.91 17.70
CA VAL A 6 -32.82 -59.27 17.15
C VAL A 6 -32.71 -57.89 17.79
N VAL A 7 -31.64 -57.65 18.54
CA VAL A 7 -31.31 -56.35 19.14
C VAL A 7 -30.37 -55.63 18.17
N LEU A 8 -30.82 -54.51 17.62
CA LEU A 8 -30.04 -53.64 16.73
C LEU A 8 -29.28 -52.62 17.61
N PHE A 9 -27.96 -52.74 17.70
CA PHE A 9 -27.10 -51.73 18.32
C PHE A 9 -26.86 -50.60 17.31
N ALA A 10 -27.50 -49.45 17.52
CA ALA A 10 -27.18 -48.22 16.82
C ALA A 10 -26.04 -47.51 17.57
N THR A 11 -24.82 -47.61 17.06
CA THR A 11 -23.69 -46.80 17.53
C THR A 11 -23.85 -45.36 17.01
N LEU A 12 -24.22 -44.46 17.92
CA LEU A 12 -24.28 -43.02 17.70
C LEU A 12 -22.84 -42.47 17.65
N PHE A 13 -22.32 -42.24 16.45
CA PHE A 13 -21.11 -41.44 16.25
C PHE A 13 -21.47 -39.96 16.49
N ILE A 14 -21.18 -39.46 17.68
CA ILE A 14 -21.15 -38.02 17.94
C ILE A 14 -19.86 -37.52 17.28
N ALA A 15 -19.98 -36.99 16.07
CA ALA A 15 -18.92 -36.20 15.46
C ALA A 15 -18.76 -34.94 16.32
N CYS A 16 -17.78 -34.95 17.22
CA CYS A 16 -17.30 -33.74 17.85
C CYS A 16 -16.64 -32.92 16.74
N SER A 17 -17.38 -31.97 16.19
CA SER A 17 -16.85 -30.91 15.32
C SER A 17 -16.03 -29.98 16.20
N VAL A 18 -14.79 -30.40 16.50
CA VAL A 18 -13.79 -29.49 17.04
C VAL A 18 -13.46 -28.54 15.90
N PRO A 19 -13.65 -27.21 16.05
CA PRO A 19 -13.11 -26.28 15.06
C PRO A 19 -11.60 -26.54 14.98
N ILE A 20 -11.08 -26.71 13.77
CA ILE A 20 -9.64 -26.67 13.53
C ILE A 20 -9.25 -25.24 13.93
N ASN A 21 -8.67 -25.08 15.12
CA ASN A 21 -8.06 -23.83 15.50
C ASN A 21 -6.88 -23.63 14.56
N ALA A 22 -7.11 -22.82 13.53
CA ALA A 22 -6.09 -22.04 12.85
C ALA A 22 -5.11 -21.48 13.90
N SER A 23 -3.87 -21.95 13.94
CA SER A 23 -2.87 -21.48 14.90
C SER A 23 -1.68 -20.91 14.17
N ALA A 24 -1.52 -19.58 14.22
CA ALA A 24 -0.23 -18.95 13.97
C ALA A 24 0.67 -19.17 15.19
N GLY A 25 1.93 -19.54 14.96
CA GLY A 25 2.91 -19.85 15.99
C GLY A 25 4.23 -19.08 15.79
N PRO A 26 4.91 -18.64 16.86
CA PRO A 26 6.21 -17.97 16.76
C PRO A 26 7.34 -18.83 16.16
N GLY A 27 7.13 -20.15 16.06
CA GLY A 27 8.10 -21.09 15.48
C GLY A 27 7.93 -21.29 13.97
N ASP A 28 6.83 -20.82 13.38
CA ASP A 28 6.52 -20.96 11.96
C ASP A 28 6.92 -19.69 11.19
N ASP A 29 7.28 -19.83 9.92
CA ASP A 29 7.58 -18.67 9.06
C ASP A 29 6.33 -17.90 8.66
N ILE A 30 6.51 -16.69 8.13
CA ILE A 30 5.40 -15.79 7.76
C ILE A 30 4.38 -16.45 6.80
N PRO A 31 4.78 -17.07 5.67
CA PRO A 31 3.82 -17.75 4.79
C PRO A 31 3.07 -18.90 5.47
N THR A 32 3.76 -19.68 6.31
CA THR A 32 3.15 -20.79 7.07
C THR A 32 2.13 -20.26 8.08
N ASN A 33 2.45 -19.18 8.79
CA ASN A 33 1.53 -18.52 9.71
C ASN A 33 0.31 -17.94 8.99
N ALA A 34 0.51 -17.26 7.86
CA ALA A 34 -0.58 -16.70 7.05
C ALA A 34 -1.54 -17.82 6.58
N GLN A 35 -1.01 -18.92 6.05
CA GLN A 35 -1.82 -20.09 5.69
C GLN A 35 -2.56 -20.69 6.89
N GLY A 36 -1.91 -20.70 8.05
CA GLY A 36 -2.45 -21.24 9.30
C GLY A 36 -3.62 -20.47 9.88
N THR A 37 -3.90 -19.23 9.47
CA THR A 37 -5.00 -18.42 10.04
C THR A 37 -6.38 -18.73 9.43
N GLY A 38 -6.42 -19.28 8.22
CA GLY A 38 -7.65 -19.51 7.46
C GLY A 38 -8.35 -18.26 6.91
N VAL A 39 -7.80 -17.05 7.13
CA VAL A 39 -8.34 -15.76 6.64
C VAL A 39 -7.40 -15.03 5.67
N HIS A 40 -6.29 -15.67 5.29
CA HIS A 40 -5.30 -15.14 4.33
C HIS A 40 -5.09 -16.11 3.16
N ASN A 41 -6.12 -16.87 2.76
CA ASN A 41 -5.99 -17.86 1.69
C ASN A 41 -5.63 -17.17 0.35
N THR A 42 -6.29 -16.05 0.08
CA THR A 42 -6.06 -15.21 -1.11
C THR A 42 -4.65 -14.66 -1.13
N LEU A 43 -4.15 -14.16 0.01
CA LEU A 43 -2.77 -13.69 0.13
C LEU A 43 -1.77 -14.81 -0.23
N VAL A 44 -1.97 -16.01 0.32
CA VAL A 44 -1.08 -17.16 0.05
C VAL A 44 -1.14 -17.56 -1.42
N ASP A 45 -2.31 -17.58 -2.04
CA ASP A 45 -2.47 -17.88 -3.47
C ASP A 45 -1.76 -16.84 -4.35
N LEU A 46 -1.87 -15.56 -4.01
CA LEU A 46 -1.17 -14.47 -4.71
C LEU A 46 0.36 -14.56 -4.53
N LEU A 47 0.84 -14.90 -3.34
CA LEU A 47 2.28 -15.12 -3.08
C LEU A 47 2.83 -16.29 -3.90
N VAL A 48 2.07 -17.38 -4.04
CA VAL A 48 2.45 -18.51 -4.91
C VAL A 48 2.50 -18.03 -6.36
N LYS A 49 1.53 -17.23 -6.78
CA LYS A 49 1.41 -16.76 -8.16
C LYS A 49 2.53 -15.79 -8.57
N ALA A 50 2.98 -14.96 -7.63
CA ALA A 50 4.10 -14.04 -7.79
C ALA A 50 5.47 -14.67 -7.48
N ASP A 51 5.54 -15.98 -7.16
CA ASP A 51 6.77 -16.68 -6.75
C ASP A 51 7.50 -16.04 -5.55
N LEU A 52 6.74 -15.44 -4.62
CA LEU A 52 7.27 -14.73 -3.45
C LEU A 52 7.32 -15.58 -2.18
N VAL A 53 6.74 -16.80 -2.18
CA VAL A 53 6.73 -17.67 -1.00
C VAL A 53 8.14 -17.94 -0.49
N THR A 54 9.07 -18.33 -1.37
CA THR A 54 10.44 -18.64 -0.96
C THR A 54 11.19 -17.42 -0.42
N THR A 55 10.92 -16.24 -0.97
CA THR A 55 11.45 -14.96 -0.49
C THR A 55 11.01 -14.68 0.93
N LEU A 56 9.70 -14.83 1.23
CA LEU A 56 9.14 -14.59 2.56
C LEU A 56 9.38 -15.73 3.55
N GLN A 57 9.88 -16.89 3.11
CA GLN A 57 10.45 -17.94 3.96
C GLN A 57 11.93 -17.70 4.30
N GLY A 58 12.55 -16.68 3.69
CA GLY A 58 13.93 -16.30 3.96
C GLY A 58 14.16 -15.91 5.43
N ALA A 59 15.43 -15.70 5.79
CA ALA A 59 15.84 -15.51 7.18
C ALA A 59 15.24 -14.27 7.87
N GLY A 60 14.71 -13.29 7.12
CA GLY A 60 14.17 -12.06 7.68
C GLY A 60 15.21 -11.22 8.44
N PRO A 61 14.78 -10.36 9.39
CA PRO A 61 13.38 -10.16 9.77
C PRO A 61 12.58 -9.39 8.71
N PHE A 62 11.31 -9.76 8.55
CA PHE A 62 10.33 -9.04 7.73
C PHE A 62 9.14 -8.59 8.58
N THR A 63 8.63 -7.39 8.33
CA THR A 63 7.31 -6.98 8.79
C THR A 63 6.35 -7.02 7.61
N VAL A 64 5.29 -7.82 7.72
CA VAL A 64 4.29 -7.98 6.67
C VAL A 64 2.95 -7.43 7.13
N PHE A 65 2.42 -6.48 6.37
CA PHE A 65 1.05 -6.00 6.52
C PHE A 65 0.15 -6.93 5.70
N ALA A 66 -0.46 -7.93 6.33
CA ALA A 66 -1.20 -8.99 5.64
C ALA A 66 -2.69 -8.61 5.49
N PRO A 67 -3.21 -8.36 4.27
CA PRO A 67 -4.62 -8.09 4.07
C PRO A 67 -5.44 -9.37 4.21
N THR A 68 -6.61 -9.27 4.83
CA THR A 68 -7.54 -10.41 4.92
C THR A 68 -8.14 -10.79 3.56
N ASP A 69 -8.71 -11.99 3.45
CA ASP A 69 -9.47 -12.42 2.26
C ASP A 69 -10.61 -11.45 1.91
N GLN A 70 -11.22 -10.81 2.92
CA GLN A 70 -12.23 -9.77 2.72
C GLN A 70 -11.63 -8.51 2.11
N ALA A 71 -10.45 -8.08 2.57
CA ALA A 71 -9.74 -6.93 2.03
C ALA A 71 -9.43 -7.08 0.52
N PHE A 72 -8.99 -8.27 0.10
CA PHE A 72 -8.78 -8.56 -1.33
C PHE A 72 -10.09 -8.56 -2.12
N THR A 73 -11.16 -9.09 -1.54
CA THR A 73 -12.50 -9.07 -2.16
C THR A 73 -12.99 -7.64 -2.38
N ASP A 74 -12.85 -6.78 -1.37
CA ASP A 74 -13.29 -5.38 -1.42
C ASP A 74 -12.45 -4.57 -2.42
N ALA A 75 -11.15 -4.89 -2.54
CA ALA A 75 -10.27 -4.31 -3.55
C ALA A 75 -10.51 -4.86 -4.98
N GLY A 76 -11.37 -5.87 -5.15
CA GLY A 76 -11.61 -6.52 -6.44
C GLY A 76 -10.41 -7.30 -6.99
N ILE A 77 -9.47 -7.69 -6.13
CA ILE A 77 -8.25 -8.42 -6.50
C ILE A 77 -8.53 -9.92 -6.37
N ASP A 78 -8.64 -10.59 -7.52
CA ASP A 78 -8.81 -12.03 -7.64
C ASP A 78 -7.52 -12.65 -8.23
N PRO A 79 -6.91 -13.66 -7.59
CA PRO A 79 -5.79 -14.41 -8.15
C PRO A 79 -6.02 -14.87 -9.59
N ALA A 80 -7.26 -15.18 -9.99
CA ALA A 80 -7.62 -15.61 -11.34
C ALA A 80 -7.41 -14.54 -12.42
N ASN A 81 -7.28 -13.26 -12.05
CA ASN A 81 -7.13 -12.16 -13.01
C ASN A 81 -5.68 -11.97 -13.50
N PHE A 82 -4.68 -12.52 -12.81
CA PHE A 82 -3.26 -12.35 -13.17
C PHE A 82 -2.78 -13.49 -14.08
N ASN A 83 -2.84 -13.37 -15.39
CA ASN A 83 -2.56 -14.49 -16.31
C ASN A 83 -1.37 -14.26 -17.24
N THR A 84 -0.89 -13.02 -17.32
CA THR A 84 0.25 -12.61 -18.12
C THR A 84 1.42 -12.20 -17.24
N GLN A 85 2.63 -12.19 -17.78
CA GLN A 85 3.80 -11.74 -17.03
C GLN A 85 3.65 -10.29 -16.56
N ALA A 86 3.13 -9.40 -17.40
CA ALA A 86 2.93 -8.01 -17.04
C ALA A 86 1.95 -7.84 -15.86
N GLU A 87 0.87 -8.63 -15.82
CA GLU A 87 -0.05 -8.65 -14.69
C GLU A 87 0.63 -9.21 -13.42
N ILE A 88 1.44 -10.27 -13.55
CA ILE A 88 2.20 -10.84 -12.42
C ILE A 88 3.26 -9.86 -11.90
N ASP A 89 3.88 -9.07 -12.76
CA ASP A 89 4.85 -8.04 -12.36
C ASP A 89 4.16 -6.96 -11.52
N VAL A 90 2.97 -6.50 -11.93
CA VAL A 90 2.11 -5.59 -11.13
C VAL A 90 1.71 -6.22 -9.80
N LEU A 91 1.31 -7.50 -9.80
CA LEU A 91 0.99 -8.21 -8.56
C LEU A 91 2.19 -8.27 -7.61
N THR A 92 3.38 -8.54 -8.16
CA THR A 92 4.61 -8.65 -7.38
C THR A 92 4.92 -7.33 -6.70
N ASP A 93 4.81 -6.21 -7.43
CA ASP A 93 5.01 -4.87 -6.88
C ASP A 93 4.01 -4.57 -5.74
N ILE A 94 2.72 -4.86 -5.94
CA ILE A 94 1.69 -4.72 -4.89
C ILE A 94 2.04 -5.55 -3.66
N LEU A 95 2.40 -6.82 -3.83
CA LEU A 95 2.72 -7.70 -2.68
C LEU A 95 3.98 -7.25 -1.95
N LEU A 96 5.00 -6.76 -2.66
CA LEU A 96 6.21 -6.22 -2.05
C LEU A 96 5.98 -4.89 -1.31
N TYR A 97 4.95 -4.12 -1.71
CA TYR A 97 4.54 -2.90 -1.00
C TYR A 97 3.96 -3.20 0.39
N HIS A 98 3.51 -4.43 0.64
CA HIS A 98 3.04 -4.87 1.97
C HIS A 98 4.18 -5.32 2.90
N VAL A 99 5.42 -5.29 2.44
CA VAL A 99 6.56 -5.84 3.19
C VAL A 99 7.53 -4.72 3.53
N VAL A 100 7.91 -4.63 4.79
CA VAL A 100 9.01 -3.80 5.28
C VAL A 100 10.14 -4.70 5.74
N SER A 101 11.38 -4.35 5.41
CA SER A 101 12.55 -5.05 5.95
C SER A 101 12.80 -4.62 7.39
N GLY A 102 12.90 -5.57 8.31
CA GLY A 102 13.04 -5.29 9.75
C GLY A 102 12.01 -6.04 10.59
N ASP A 103 12.21 -5.99 11.90
CA ASP A 103 11.23 -6.43 12.89
C ASP A 103 10.64 -5.16 13.50
N VAL A 104 9.49 -4.74 12.96
CA VAL A 104 8.76 -3.53 13.36
C VAL A 104 7.47 -3.94 14.03
N THR A 105 7.42 -3.79 15.36
CA THR A 105 6.22 -4.03 16.16
C THR A 105 5.33 -2.80 16.19
N SER A 106 4.09 -2.96 16.62
CA SER A 106 3.17 -1.82 16.79
C SER A 106 3.71 -0.75 17.74
N SER A 107 4.53 -1.15 18.72
CA SER A 107 5.15 -0.23 19.68
C SER A 107 6.30 0.60 19.12
N ASP A 108 6.86 0.19 17.97
CA ASP A 108 7.88 0.94 17.24
C ASP A 108 7.27 2.02 16.32
N LEU A 109 5.96 1.94 16.06
CA LEU A 109 5.24 2.85 15.18
C LEU A 109 4.84 4.13 15.93
N SER A 110 4.98 5.27 15.25
CA SER A 110 4.55 6.57 15.75
C SER A 110 3.80 7.34 14.68
N ASP A 111 2.91 8.24 15.10
CA ASP A 111 2.15 9.08 14.19
C ASP A 111 3.06 9.91 13.28
N GLY A 112 2.78 9.90 11.98
CA GLY A 112 3.59 10.57 10.96
C GLY A 112 4.92 9.87 10.62
N MET A 113 5.18 8.67 11.16
CA MET A 113 6.33 7.88 10.75
C MET A 113 6.16 7.42 9.30
N SER A 114 7.26 7.32 8.57
CA SER A 114 7.30 6.66 7.27
C SER A 114 8.40 5.61 7.21
N ALA A 115 8.19 4.58 6.39
CA ALA A 115 9.20 3.57 6.10
C ALA A 115 9.13 3.20 4.61
N ALA A 116 10.27 2.82 4.02
CA ALA A 116 10.26 2.24 2.68
C ALA A 116 9.80 0.78 2.75
N ALA A 117 8.83 0.43 1.91
CA ALA A 117 8.50 -0.96 1.63
C ALA A 117 9.60 -1.60 0.76
N VAL A 118 9.53 -2.93 0.58
CA VAL A 118 10.53 -3.67 -0.22
C VAL A 118 10.50 -3.27 -1.70
N ASN A 119 9.37 -2.77 -2.22
CA ASN A 119 9.31 -2.20 -3.56
C ASN A 119 9.94 -0.78 -3.66
N ASN A 120 10.44 -0.23 -2.55
CA ASN A 120 11.05 1.10 -2.36
C ASN A 120 10.08 2.28 -2.30
N ASP A 121 8.77 2.05 -2.35
CA ASP A 121 7.81 3.14 -2.13
C ASP A 121 7.60 3.39 -0.64
N PRO A 122 7.32 4.66 -0.26
CA PRO A 122 7.05 4.97 1.13
C PRO A 122 5.69 4.42 1.57
N LEU A 123 5.65 3.95 2.80
CA LEU A 123 4.45 3.75 3.60
C LEU A 123 4.37 4.88 4.63
N LEU A 124 3.17 5.40 4.86
CA LEU A 124 2.88 6.39 5.89
C LEU A 124 2.13 5.73 7.04
N PHE A 125 2.54 5.97 8.27
CA PHE A 125 1.89 5.43 9.46
C PHE A 125 1.17 6.53 10.24
N SER A 126 -0.05 6.23 10.66
CA SER A 126 -0.85 7.09 11.54
C SER A 126 -1.18 6.33 12.82
N VAL A 127 -1.00 6.99 13.96
CA VAL A 127 -1.21 6.36 15.27
C VAL A 127 -2.05 7.27 16.15
N ASN A 128 -3.28 6.82 16.46
CA ASN A 128 -4.19 7.52 17.34
C ASN A 128 -4.61 6.62 18.50
N GLY A 129 -3.91 6.72 19.62
CA GLY A 129 -4.15 5.87 20.77
C GLY A 129 -3.79 4.41 20.48
N ALA A 130 -4.80 3.55 20.36
CA ALA A 130 -4.62 2.14 20.01
C ALA A 130 -4.86 1.86 18.50
N ASP A 131 -5.40 2.85 17.78
CA ASP A 131 -5.69 2.72 16.37
C ASP A 131 -4.41 3.02 15.57
N VAL A 132 -3.93 2.01 14.84
CA VAL A 132 -2.77 2.12 13.96
C VAL A 132 -3.24 1.93 12.53
N LYS A 133 -2.87 2.85 11.64
CA LYS A 133 -3.06 2.73 10.20
C LYS A 133 -1.71 2.72 9.48
N VAL A 134 -1.68 1.99 8.37
CA VAL A 134 -0.62 2.07 7.35
C VAL A 134 -1.28 2.52 6.05
N ASN A 135 -0.89 3.69 5.56
CA ASN A 135 -1.69 4.50 4.64
C ASN A 135 -3.14 4.58 5.17
N ASP A 136 -4.13 4.19 4.37
CA ASP A 136 -5.55 4.17 4.76
C ASP A 136 -6.01 2.85 5.38
N ALA A 137 -5.16 1.81 5.40
CA ALA A 137 -5.49 0.50 5.92
C ALA A 137 -5.35 0.45 7.44
N SER A 138 -6.39 0.00 8.14
CA SER A 138 -6.38 -0.15 9.60
C SER A 138 -5.76 -1.49 9.99
N VAL A 139 -4.85 -1.47 10.97
CA VAL A 139 -4.29 -2.69 11.57
C VAL A 139 -5.33 -3.28 12.53
N THR A 140 -5.94 -4.38 12.13
CA THR A 140 -6.99 -5.07 12.89
C THR A 140 -6.44 -6.08 13.89
N THR A 141 -5.23 -6.60 13.66
CA THR A 141 -4.50 -7.44 14.61
C THR A 141 -3.01 -7.16 14.45
N ALA A 142 -2.40 -6.58 15.47
CA ALA A 142 -0.97 -6.28 15.47
C ALA A 142 -0.13 -7.41 16.07
N ASP A 143 1.17 -7.38 15.77
CA ASP A 143 2.22 -8.14 16.47
C ASP A 143 2.05 -9.67 16.44
N VAL A 144 1.59 -10.24 15.33
CA VAL A 144 1.59 -11.70 15.15
C VAL A 144 3.02 -12.16 14.87
N THR A 145 3.69 -12.61 15.93
CA THR A 145 5.09 -13.08 15.87
C THR A 145 5.24 -14.31 14.97
N SER A 146 6.22 -14.26 14.08
CA SER A 146 6.68 -15.37 13.24
C SER A 146 8.19 -15.60 13.44
N SER A 147 8.70 -16.75 13.02
CA SER A 147 10.11 -17.13 13.21
C SER A 147 11.09 -16.22 12.45
N ASN A 148 10.62 -15.54 11.41
CA ASN A 148 11.39 -14.64 10.56
C ASN A 148 10.79 -13.22 10.49
N GLY A 149 10.05 -12.80 11.52
CA GLY A 149 9.59 -11.42 11.69
C GLY A 149 8.17 -11.30 12.27
N VAL A 150 7.41 -10.30 11.82
CA VAL A 150 6.10 -9.93 12.40
C VAL A 150 5.06 -9.76 11.31
N ILE A 151 3.84 -10.20 11.58
CA ILE A 151 2.66 -9.93 10.74
C ILE A 151 1.75 -8.94 11.46
N HIS A 152 1.31 -7.91 10.75
CA HIS A 152 0.21 -7.02 11.13
C HIS A 152 -0.95 -7.28 10.17
N VAL A 153 -2.11 -7.71 10.65
CA VAL A 153 -3.29 -7.95 9.82
C VAL A 153 -3.97 -6.63 9.51
N VAL A 154 -4.24 -6.37 8.24
CA VAL A 154 -4.88 -5.13 7.75
C VAL A 154 -6.22 -5.39 7.07
N ASP A 155 -7.11 -4.41 7.12
CA ASP A 155 -8.47 -4.49 6.54
C ASP A 155 -8.55 -4.06 5.07
N GLN A 156 -7.48 -3.51 4.50
CA GLN A 156 -7.40 -3.08 3.11
C GLN A 156 -6.12 -3.56 2.45
N VAL A 157 -6.15 -3.69 1.13
CA VAL A 157 -4.95 -3.94 0.32
C VAL A 157 -4.21 -2.62 0.12
N LEU A 158 -2.92 -2.59 0.46
CA LEU A 158 -2.04 -1.47 0.18
C LEU A 158 -1.72 -1.45 -1.31
N LEU A 159 -2.06 -0.35 -1.95
CA LEU A 159 -1.73 -0.13 -3.36
C LEU A 159 -0.56 0.85 -3.45
N PRO A 160 0.50 0.53 -4.22
CA PRO A 160 1.60 1.45 -4.49
C PRO A 160 1.09 2.80 -5.01
N PRO A 161 1.85 3.89 -4.77
CA PRO A 161 1.49 5.19 -5.31
C PRO A 161 1.41 5.16 -6.83
N VAL A 162 0.50 5.95 -7.40
CA VAL A 162 0.38 6.12 -8.85
C VAL A 162 1.52 7.00 -9.35
N ASP A 163 2.29 6.53 -10.33
CA ASP A 163 3.35 7.32 -10.93
C ASP A 163 2.81 8.46 -11.79
N VAL A 164 3.33 9.68 -11.55
CA VAL A 164 2.99 10.91 -12.28
C VAL A 164 4.27 11.55 -12.80
N TYR A 165 4.41 11.65 -14.12
CA TYR A 165 5.58 12.22 -14.77
C TYR A 165 5.35 13.67 -15.17
N VAL A 166 6.23 14.56 -14.72
CA VAL A 166 6.10 16.02 -14.86
C VAL A 166 7.09 16.55 -15.89
N SER A 167 6.59 17.26 -16.90
CA SER A 167 7.41 17.91 -17.95
C SER A 167 8.39 18.98 -17.43
N GLU A 168 9.28 19.47 -18.30
CA GLU A 168 10.37 20.41 -17.99
C GLU A 168 9.97 21.83 -17.52
N GLY A 169 8.68 22.17 -17.57
CA GLY A 169 8.13 23.46 -17.16
C GLY A 169 8.29 24.55 -18.22
N THR A 170 7.27 25.40 -18.39
CA THR A 170 7.29 26.55 -19.31
C THR A 170 6.62 27.79 -18.71
N PHE A 171 6.96 28.98 -19.19
CA PHE A 171 6.29 30.22 -18.77
C PHE A 171 4.85 30.36 -19.26
N SER A 172 4.38 29.48 -20.15
CA SER A 172 3.01 29.49 -20.65
C SER A 172 2.16 28.48 -19.88
N ALA A 173 0.96 28.87 -19.47
CA ALA A 173 -0.01 27.95 -18.88
C ALA A 173 -0.24 26.74 -19.82
N PRO A 174 -0.35 25.50 -19.29
CA PRO A 174 -0.50 25.14 -17.87
C PRO A 174 0.81 25.08 -17.06
N HIS A 175 1.92 25.61 -17.58
CA HIS A 175 3.28 25.60 -17.02
C HIS A 175 3.92 24.22 -17.01
N TYR A 176 3.23 23.21 -16.49
CA TYR A 176 3.66 21.83 -16.53
C TYR A 176 2.56 20.99 -17.19
N GLN A 177 2.99 19.97 -17.92
CA GLN A 177 2.17 18.85 -18.36
C GLN A 177 2.51 17.63 -17.51
N PHE A 178 1.51 16.80 -17.27
CA PHE A 178 1.56 15.62 -16.43
C PHE A 178 1.18 14.40 -17.24
N TYR A 179 1.78 13.26 -16.94
CA TYR A 179 1.60 12.02 -17.69
C TYR A 179 1.57 10.82 -16.75
N SER A 180 0.83 9.78 -17.13
CA SER A 180 0.80 8.49 -16.43
C SER A 180 1.81 7.47 -16.96
N ASP A 181 2.66 7.86 -17.92
CA ASP A 181 3.75 7.05 -18.45
C ASP A 181 5.05 7.85 -18.58
N ASP A 182 6.17 7.14 -18.42
CA ASP A 182 7.53 7.69 -18.45
C ASP A 182 7.95 8.21 -19.84
N ALA A 183 7.24 7.78 -20.89
CA ALA A 183 7.45 8.24 -22.25
C ALA A 183 6.64 9.50 -22.60
N GLY A 184 5.77 9.97 -21.70
CA GLY A 184 5.01 11.21 -21.86
C GLY A 184 3.92 11.12 -22.94
N ASN A 185 3.31 9.96 -23.16
CA ASN A 185 2.33 9.75 -24.23
C ASN A 185 0.87 9.82 -23.75
N THR A 186 0.63 9.66 -22.46
CA THR A 186 -0.68 9.52 -21.84
C THR A 186 -0.86 10.68 -20.86
N PRO A 187 -1.47 11.79 -21.33
CA PRO A 187 -1.67 12.96 -20.48
C PRO A 187 -2.55 12.63 -19.27
N LEU A 188 -2.15 13.14 -18.11
CA LEU A 188 -2.92 13.12 -16.87
C LEU A 188 -3.45 14.54 -16.61
N THR A 189 -4.76 14.65 -16.43
CA THR A 189 -5.42 15.96 -16.21
C THR A 189 -6.05 16.10 -14.82
N GLU A 190 -6.16 15.00 -14.09
CA GLU A 190 -6.87 14.89 -12.82
C GLU A 190 -6.02 14.09 -11.83
N ILE A 191 -6.17 14.38 -10.54
CA ILE A 191 -5.52 13.64 -9.44
C ILE A 191 -6.62 12.98 -8.61
N ASP A 192 -6.59 11.65 -8.55
CA ASP A 192 -7.45 10.85 -7.68
C ASP A 192 -6.91 10.87 -6.25
N ILE A 193 -7.60 11.58 -5.35
CA ILE A 193 -7.13 11.75 -3.97
C ILE A 193 -7.39 10.53 -3.08
N SER A 194 -8.08 9.49 -3.59
CA SER A 194 -8.18 8.19 -2.91
C SER A 194 -6.91 7.34 -3.02
N ARG A 195 -5.90 7.82 -3.74
CA ARG A 195 -4.62 7.16 -3.96
C ARG A 195 -3.48 8.14 -3.67
N SER A 196 -2.36 7.60 -3.19
CA SER A 196 -1.10 8.35 -3.16
C SER A 196 -0.50 8.45 -4.56
N HIS A 197 0.29 9.50 -4.81
CA HIS A 197 0.90 9.76 -6.13
C HIS A 197 2.38 10.04 -6.01
N LYS A 198 3.19 9.36 -6.80
CA LYS A 198 4.65 9.54 -6.86
C LYS A 198 5.02 10.38 -8.06
N PHE A 199 5.57 11.56 -7.82
CA PHE A 199 5.93 12.51 -8.85
C PHE A 199 7.39 12.34 -9.29
N HIS A 200 7.58 12.27 -10.60
CA HIS A 200 8.88 12.14 -11.28
C HIS A 200 9.10 13.30 -12.25
N ARG A 201 10.35 13.62 -12.59
CA ARG A 201 10.64 14.50 -13.73
C ARG A 201 10.69 13.68 -15.00
N LEU A 202 9.83 14.02 -15.96
CA LEU A 202 9.84 13.42 -17.29
C LEU A 202 11.20 13.69 -17.96
N GLY A 203 11.86 12.62 -18.40
CA GLY A 203 13.18 12.69 -19.04
C GLY A 203 14.29 13.30 -18.16
N GLU A 204 14.15 13.22 -16.83
CA GLU A 204 15.12 13.77 -15.86
C GLU A 204 15.39 15.27 -16.04
N SER A 205 14.33 16.04 -16.36
CA SER A 205 14.47 17.48 -16.56
C SER A 205 15.08 18.20 -15.34
N MET A 206 16.12 19.00 -15.62
CA MET A 206 16.81 19.85 -14.64
C MET A 206 16.26 21.28 -14.55
N SER A 207 15.35 21.68 -15.44
CA SER A 207 14.75 23.01 -15.44
C SER A 207 13.46 23.06 -14.62
N HIS A 208 13.16 24.28 -14.15
CA HIS A 208 11.94 24.64 -13.42
C HIS A 208 11.60 23.60 -12.35
N ALA A 209 12.43 23.55 -11.30
CA ALA A 209 12.24 22.64 -10.20
C ALA A 209 10.80 22.73 -9.66
N PHE A 210 10.19 21.56 -9.53
CA PHE A 210 8.75 21.40 -9.33
C PHE A 210 8.45 20.99 -7.89
N TYR A 211 7.42 21.55 -7.29
CA TYR A 211 6.90 21.08 -6.01
C TYR A 211 5.39 21.28 -5.91
N LEU A 212 4.79 20.61 -4.93
CA LEU A 212 3.38 20.70 -4.60
C LEU A 212 3.14 21.32 -3.23
N GLY A 213 1.97 21.92 -3.06
CA GLY A 213 1.48 22.39 -1.77
C GLY A 213 0.02 22.80 -1.85
N ASP A 214 -0.61 22.92 -0.69
CA ASP A 214 -2.01 23.31 -0.49
C ASP A 214 -2.15 24.68 0.21
N ASN A 215 -1.08 25.16 0.86
CA ASN A 215 -1.06 26.44 1.60
C ASN A 215 -0.42 27.62 0.83
N GLY A 216 -0.19 27.46 -0.47
CA GLY A 216 0.37 28.50 -1.33
C GLY A 216 1.89 28.41 -1.55
N TYR A 217 2.41 29.42 -2.25
CA TYR A 217 3.79 29.44 -2.75
C TYR A 217 4.83 29.47 -1.62
N GLU A 218 5.80 28.55 -1.67
CA GLU A 218 6.90 28.34 -0.71
C GLU A 218 6.43 28.04 0.73
N ALA A 219 5.13 27.85 0.93
CA ALA A 219 4.55 27.55 2.23
C ALA A 219 4.71 26.07 2.58
N GLN A 220 4.74 25.79 3.88
CA GLN A 220 4.61 24.42 4.36
C GLN A 220 3.18 23.93 4.11
N SER A 221 3.05 22.68 3.65
CA SER A 221 1.76 22.04 3.48
C SER A 221 0.95 21.98 4.78
N SER A 222 -0.37 21.86 4.67
CA SER A 222 -1.23 21.62 5.82
C SER A 222 -0.96 20.24 6.43
N ALA A 223 -1.64 19.93 7.53
CA ALA A 223 -1.59 18.58 8.12
C ALA A 223 -2.33 17.53 7.27
N GLU A 224 -3.16 17.97 6.32
CA GLU A 224 -3.98 17.10 5.45
C GLU A 224 -3.19 16.62 4.21
N LEU A 225 -2.00 17.18 3.98
CA LEU A 225 -1.14 16.84 2.84
C LEU A 225 0.27 16.46 3.33
N THR A 226 0.62 15.18 3.20
CA THR A 226 1.96 14.69 3.56
C THR A 226 2.77 14.40 2.30
N ILE A 227 3.99 14.94 2.23
CA ILE A 227 4.91 14.75 1.11
C ILE A 227 6.18 14.07 1.64
N ILE A 228 6.52 12.92 1.08
CA ILE A 228 7.70 12.11 1.47
C ILE A 228 8.59 11.91 0.25
N GLY A 229 9.87 12.24 0.38
CA GLY A 229 10.88 12.03 -0.66
C GLY A 229 11.78 13.24 -0.81
N ASP A 230 12.28 13.44 -2.03
CA ASP A 230 13.15 14.55 -2.39
C ASP A 230 12.39 15.88 -2.53
N GLY A 231 13.17 16.94 -2.68
CA GLY A 231 12.66 18.27 -2.87
C GLY A 231 12.01 18.88 -1.63
N SER A 232 11.52 20.10 -1.80
CA SER A 232 10.84 20.90 -0.77
C SER A 232 10.16 22.09 -1.45
N PRO A 233 9.38 22.90 -0.72
CA PRO A 233 8.85 24.14 -1.29
C PRO A 233 9.93 25.11 -1.81
N THR A 234 11.18 25.00 -1.35
CA THR A 234 12.29 25.86 -1.77
C THR A 234 13.25 25.21 -2.78
N ALA A 235 13.35 23.87 -2.77
CA ALA A 235 14.23 23.13 -3.67
C ALA A 235 13.49 22.55 -4.88
N GLY A 236 12.27 22.04 -4.67
CA GLY A 236 11.54 21.22 -5.64
C GLY A 236 12.31 19.97 -6.05
N ILE A 237 11.79 19.25 -7.03
CA ILE A 237 12.48 18.11 -7.65
C ILE A 237 13.02 18.46 -9.03
N VAL A 238 14.19 17.91 -9.35
CA VAL A 238 14.88 17.94 -10.65
C VAL A 238 15.53 16.59 -10.94
N GLY A 239 15.82 16.31 -12.21
CA GLY A 239 16.59 15.09 -12.56
C GLY A 239 15.85 13.82 -12.15
N SER A 240 16.54 12.92 -11.44
CA SER A 240 15.97 11.66 -10.95
C SER A 240 15.29 11.78 -9.58
N GLU A 241 15.16 12.99 -9.03
CA GLU A 241 14.51 13.21 -7.73
C GLU A 241 13.01 12.94 -7.81
N THR A 242 12.46 12.35 -6.75
CA THR A 242 11.05 11.97 -6.67
C THR A 242 10.48 12.26 -5.29
N PHE A 243 9.18 12.53 -5.21
CA PHE A 243 8.45 12.49 -3.95
C PHE A 243 7.08 11.83 -4.13
N THR A 244 6.56 11.31 -3.04
CA THR A 244 5.20 10.75 -2.95
C THR A 244 4.32 11.66 -2.12
N VAL A 245 3.12 11.92 -2.62
CA VAL A 245 2.08 12.68 -1.93
C VAL A 245 1.04 11.72 -1.36
N PHE A 246 0.72 11.92 -0.10
CA PHE A 246 -0.36 11.27 0.63
C PHE A 246 -1.39 12.32 1.03
N PHE A 247 -2.66 11.98 0.80
CA PHE A 247 -3.81 12.78 1.23
C PHE A 247 -4.32 12.17 2.52
N ASN A 248 -4.24 12.93 3.61
CA ASN A 248 -4.60 12.43 4.94
C ASN A 248 -6.10 12.65 5.21
N ASP A 249 -6.61 11.99 6.26
CA ASP A 249 -7.97 12.17 6.78
C ASP A 249 -8.34 13.66 6.86
N GLY A 250 -9.31 14.09 6.05
CA GLY A 250 -9.80 15.48 6.00
C GLY A 250 -9.58 16.19 4.67
N PHE A 251 -8.62 15.74 3.85
CA PHE A 251 -8.44 16.26 2.48
C PHE A 251 -9.54 15.75 1.55
N THR A 252 -10.17 16.64 0.79
CA THR A 252 -11.34 16.36 -0.06
C THR A 252 -11.19 16.97 -1.45
N ILE A 253 -12.10 16.62 -2.37
CA ILE A 253 -12.13 17.20 -3.73
C ILE A 253 -12.45 18.71 -3.76
N ASP A 254 -12.97 19.27 -2.66
CA ASP A 254 -13.23 20.70 -2.54
C ASP A 254 -11.97 21.48 -2.10
N ASP A 255 -10.93 20.78 -1.65
CA ASP A 255 -9.65 21.37 -1.29
C ASP A 255 -8.80 21.71 -2.52
N THR A 256 -7.66 22.34 -2.29
CA THR A 256 -6.80 22.84 -3.37
C THR A 256 -5.42 22.21 -3.29
N LEU A 257 -5.07 21.42 -4.31
CA LEU A 257 -3.70 21.00 -4.56
C LEU A 257 -3.09 21.87 -5.66
N THR A 258 -2.03 22.60 -5.35
CA THR A 258 -1.35 23.50 -6.29
C THR A 258 0.05 22.99 -6.60
N TYR A 259 0.45 23.08 -7.86
CA TYR A 259 1.83 22.89 -8.29
C TYR A 259 2.51 24.21 -8.58
N PHE A 260 3.82 24.24 -8.36
CA PHE A 260 4.63 25.44 -8.42
C PHE A 260 6.01 25.17 -9.02
N CYS A 261 6.59 26.20 -9.64
CA CYS A 261 8.03 26.29 -9.87
C CYS A 261 8.72 27.03 -8.71
N THR A 262 9.81 26.50 -8.14
CA THR A 262 10.50 27.14 -6.99
C THR A 262 11.11 28.51 -7.24
N GLN A 263 11.28 28.95 -8.48
CA GLN A 263 11.91 30.23 -8.81
C GLN A 263 10.92 31.27 -9.34
N HIS A 264 9.73 30.83 -9.76
CA HIS A 264 8.76 31.69 -10.44
C HIS A 264 7.38 31.46 -9.85
N SER A 265 6.97 32.31 -8.90
CA SER A 265 5.66 32.21 -8.24
C SER A 265 4.46 32.27 -9.20
N SER A 266 4.65 32.90 -10.38
CA SER A 266 3.65 32.94 -11.44
C SER A 266 3.53 31.63 -12.24
N MET A 267 4.51 30.73 -12.16
CA MET A 267 4.43 29.40 -12.75
C MET A 267 3.76 28.45 -11.77
N SER A 268 2.45 28.62 -11.62
CA SER A 268 1.63 27.81 -10.73
C SER A 268 0.24 27.60 -11.29
N ALA A 269 -0.35 26.46 -10.95
CA ALA A 269 -1.74 26.16 -11.23
C ALA A 269 -2.21 25.04 -10.31
N THR A 270 -3.53 24.87 -10.24
CA THR A 270 -4.18 23.87 -9.39
C THR A 270 -4.50 22.62 -10.20
N PHE A 271 -4.41 21.46 -9.57
CA PHE A 271 -4.97 20.24 -10.15
C PHE A 271 -6.49 20.26 -10.09
N THR A 272 -7.11 19.48 -10.97
CA THR A 272 -8.48 19.00 -10.77
C THR A 272 -8.41 17.75 -9.91
N LEU A 273 -9.13 17.76 -8.78
CA LEU A 273 -9.19 16.65 -7.84
C LEU A 273 -10.42 15.80 -8.09
N THR A 274 -10.27 14.50 -7.91
CA THR A 274 -11.33 13.50 -8.12
C THR A 274 -11.28 12.42 -7.04
N GLU A 275 -12.40 11.75 -6.84
CA GLU A 275 -12.54 10.52 -6.07
C GLU A 275 -13.41 9.54 -6.90
N PRO A 276 -13.23 8.22 -6.75
CA PRO A 276 -13.96 7.19 -7.48
C PRO A 276 -15.49 7.16 -7.21
#